data_AF-A0A1S3Y602-F1
#
_entry.id   AF-A0A1S3Y602-F1
#
_cell.length_a   1.000
_cell.length_b   1.000
_cell.length_c   1.000
_cell.angle_alpha   90.00
_cell.angle_beta   90.00
_cell.angle_gamma   90.00
#
_symmetry.space_group_name_H-M   'P 1'
#
loop_
_entity.id
_entity.type
_entity.pdbx_description
1 polymer ?
#
loop_
_entity_poly.entity_id
_entity_poly.type
_entity_poly.pdbx_seq_one_letter_code
_entity_poly.pdbx_strand_id
1 'polypeptide(L)'
;MAIQRLLPLFFLLISSLTFLAQSRSDTNHVYSPCADAKVQKSDGFSFGIAFSSRTSFFLNSSVQLSPCDKRLSLSSANSQIAVFRPKVDEISLLTINTTNFFP
;
A
#
# COMPACT_ATOMS: atom_id res chain seq x y z
N MET A 1 -25.81 16.05 47.14
CA MET A 1 -25.79 16.99 45.99
C MET A 1 -24.45 17.06 45.26
N ALA A 2 -23.30 16.85 45.89
CA ALA A 2 -21.99 16.86 45.21
C ALA A 2 -21.79 15.72 44.19
N ILE A 3 -22.26 14.50 44.50
CA ILE A 3 -22.19 13.32 43.60
C ILE A 3 -22.94 13.54 42.28
N GLN A 4 -24.10 14.22 42.33
CA GLN A 4 -24.90 14.56 41.14
C GLN A 4 -24.18 15.54 40.19
N ARG A 5 -23.23 16.33 40.70
CA ARG A 5 -22.43 17.28 39.91
C ARG A 5 -21.12 16.68 39.37
N LEU A 6 -20.64 15.60 39.97
CA LEU A 6 -19.45 14.87 39.52
C LEU A 6 -19.74 13.92 38.33
N LEU A 7 -20.96 13.35 38.29
CA LEU A 7 -21.42 12.46 37.23
C LEU A 7 -21.33 13.05 35.80
N PRO A 8 -21.80 14.28 35.53
CA PRO A 8 -21.68 14.87 34.19
C PRO A 8 -20.22 15.19 33.83
N LEU A 9 -19.37 15.51 34.82
CA LEU A 9 -17.95 15.78 34.61
C LEU A 9 -17.20 14.52 34.16
N PHE A 10 -17.55 13.37 34.76
CA PHE A 10 -17.00 12.07 34.38
C PHE A 10 -17.43 11.64 32.97
N PHE A 11 -18.70 11.88 32.59
CA PHE A 11 -19.19 11.64 31.23
C PHE A 11 -18.48 12.53 30.18
N LEU A 12 -18.22 13.80 30.50
CA LEU A 12 -17.45 14.70 29.65
C LEU A 12 -15.99 14.24 29.47
N LEU A 13 -15.38 13.70 30.53
CA LEU A 13 -14.01 13.17 30.51
C LEU A 13 -13.90 11.88 29.68
N ILE A 14 -14.90 10.99 29.77
CA ILE A 14 -14.95 9.78 28.94
C ILE A 14 -15.21 10.14 27.46
N SER A 15 -16.08 11.12 27.21
CA SER A 15 -16.38 11.60 25.86
C SER A 15 -15.20 12.29 25.18
N SER A 16 -14.30 12.93 25.91
CA SER A 16 -13.10 13.56 25.32
C SER A 16 -12.03 12.52 24.97
N LEU A 17 -11.93 11.42 25.72
CA LEU A 17 -11.02 10.30 25.44
C LEU A 17 -11.38 9.57 24.13
N THR A 18 -12.65 9.54 23.73
CA THR A 18 -13.07 8.92 22.46
C THR A 18 -12.69 9.73 21.21
N PHE A 19 -12.44 11.04 21.34
CA PHE A 19 -11.96 11.87 20.21
C PHE A 19 -10.45 11.76 19.97
N LEU A 20 -9.69 11.20 20.93
CA LEU A 20 -8.27 10.90 20.77
C LEU A 20 -8.04 9.57 20.03
N ALA A 21 -9.09 8.77 19.86
CA ALA A 21 -9.01 7.52 19.12
C ALA A 21 -9.26 7.78 17.63
N GLN A 22 -8.22 7.49 16.85
CA GLN A 22 -8.23 7.33 15.38
C GLN A 22 -8.01 8.58 14.54
N SER A 23 -6.86 9.23 14.69
CA SER A 23 -6.18 9.74 13.49
C SER A 23 -5.74 8.53 12.66
N ARG A 24 -6.61 8.06 11.75
CA ARG A 24 -6.20 7.10 10.74
C ARG A 24 -5.21 7.83 9.83
N SER A 25 -3.92 7.73 10.15
CA SER A 25 -2.81 8.36 9.41
C SER A 25 -2.85 7.99 7.93
N ASP A 26 -3.40 6.82 7.60
CA ASP A 26 -3.53 6.31 6.24
C ASP A 26 -4.99 6.24 5.80
N THR A 27 -5.38 7.19 4.96
CA THR A 27 -6.74 7.35 4.42
C THR A 27 -6.94 6.64 3.08
N ASN A 28 -5.89 6.04 2.51
CA ASN A 28 -5.97 5.32 1.24
C ASN A 28 -6.26 3.82 1.46
N HIS A 29 -7.46 3.36 1.09
CA HIS A 29 -7.86 1.95 1.19
C HIS A 29 -7.53 1.11 -0.05
N VAL A 30 -6.79 1.68 -1.02
CA VAL A 30 -6.38 0.96 -2.23
C VAL A 30 -5.10 0.17 -1.94
N TYR A 31 -5.20 -1.15 -2.00
CA TYR A 31 -4.08 -2.08 -1.77
C TYR A 31 -3.53 -2.70 -3.06
N SER A 32 -4.07 -2.32 -4.23
CA SER A 32 -3.68 -2.87 -5.53
C SER A 32 -2.70 -1.93 -6.26
N PRO A 33 -1.51 -2.41 -6.67
CA PRO A 33 -0.55 -1.64 -7.48
C PRO A 33 -1.07 -1.12 -8.82
N CYS A 34 -2.08 -1.78 -9.36
CA CYS A 34 -2.62 -1.49 -10.69
C CYS A 34 -3.94 -0.71 -10.64
N ALA A 35 -4.43 -0.39 -9.44
CA ALA A 35 -5.59 0.46 -9.26
C ALA A 35 -5.17 1.92 -9.09
N ASP A 36 -6.00 2.83 -9.58
CA ASP A 36 -5.81 4.25 -9.31
C ASP A 36 -6.01 4.55 -7.82
N ALA A 37 -5.15 5.39 -7.27
CA ALA A 37 -5.20 5.80 -5.88
C ALA A 37 -4.78 7.27 -5.77
N LYS A 38 -5.64 8.09 -5.15
CA LYS A 38 -5.24 9.42 -4.68
C LYS A 38 -4.64 9.26 -3.30
N VAL A 39 -3.42 9.74 -3.15
CA VAL A 39 -2.64 9.63 -1.91
C VAL A 39 -2.30 11.03 -1.42
N GLN A 40 -2.23 11.20 -0.10
CA GLN A 40 -1.73 12.39 0.57
C GLN A 40 -0.63 12.02 1.57
N LYS A 41 -0.06 13.02 2.23
CA LYS A 41 0.94 12.80 3.27
C LYS A 41 0.45 11.76 4.28
N SER A 42 1.34 10.87 4.69
CA SER A 42 1.06 9.77 5.63
C SER A 42 0.14 8.64 5.12
N ASP A 43 -0.42 8.74 3.90
CA ASP A 43 -1.11 7.62 3.26
C ASP A 43 -0.14 6.55 2.80
N GLY A 44 -0.56 5.30 2.89
CA GLY A 44 0.14 4.20 2.22
C GLY A 44 -0.25 4.14 0.75
N PHE A 45 0.70 3.81 -0.13
CA PHE A 45 0.42 3.59 -1.55
C PHE A 45 1.03 2.27 -2.02
N SER A 46 0.24 1.42 -2.66
CA SER A 46 0.73 0.15 -3.18
C SER A 46 1.38 0.34 -4.54
N PHE A 47 2.58 -0.19 -4.73
CA PHE A 47 3.15 -0.40 -6.05
C PHE A 47 3.82 -1.77 -6.12
N GLY A 48 3.97 -2.27 -7.34
CA GLY A 48 4.51 -3.58 -7.63
C GLY A 48 5.76 -3.44 -8.49
N ILE A 49 6.77 -4.24 -8.19
CA ILE A 49 7.98 -4.37 -9.01
C ILE A 49 8.03 -5.80 -9.54
N ALA A 50 8.09 -5.93 -10.87
CA ALA A 50 8.24 -7.22 -11.54
C ALA A 50 9.69 -7.39 -12.01
N PHE A 51 10.31 -8.49 -11.59
CA PHE A 51 11.63 -8.94 -11.99
C PHE A 51 11.43 -10.04 -13.02
N SER A 52 11.72 -9.74 -14.29
CA SER A 52 11.67 -10.70 -15.38
C SER A 52 12.65 -10.30 -16.48
N SER A 53 12.88 -11.19 -17.44
CA SER A 53 13.62 -10.86 -18.65
C SER A 53 12.93 -9.74 -19.42
N ARG A 54 13.70 -8.95 -20.17
CA ARG A 54 13.15 -7.82 -20.94
C ARG A 54 12.03 -8.26 -21.87
N THR A 55 12.17 -9.40 -22.53
CA THR A 55 11.21 -9.92 -23.52
C THR A 55 9.85 -10.26 -22.90
N SER A 56 9.80 -10.57 -21.61
CA SER A 56 8.55 -10.88 -20.90
C SER A 56 7.59 -9.68 -20.81
N PHE A 57 8.07 -8.46 -21.04
CA PHE A 57 7.26 -7.24 -21.07
C PHE A 57 6.74 -6.89 -22.47
N PHE A 58 7.01 -7.71 -23.49
CA PHE A 58 6.63 -7.45 -24.87
C PHE A 58 5.62 -8.50 -25.37
N LEU A 59 4.50 -8.04 -25.91
CA LEU A 59 3.62 -8.90 -26.70
C LEU A 59 4.18 -9.03 -28.12
N ASN A 60 4.30 -10.27 -28.61
CA ASN A 60 4.79 -10.59 -29.95
C ASN A 60 6.14 -9.92 -30.27
N SER A 61 7.00 -9.77 -29.25
CA SER A 61 8.33 -9.15 -29.35
C SER A 61 8.37 -7.71 -29.86
N SER A 62 7.21 -7.04 -30.01
CA SER A 62 7.11 -5.76 -30.71
C SER A 62 6.41 -4.68 -29.89
N VAL A 63 5.40 -5.05 -29.10
CA VAL A 63 4.61 -4.09 -28.32
C VAL A 63 4.95 -4.23 -26.85
N GLN A 64 5.63 -3.24 -26.28
CA GLN A 64 5.86 -3.18 -24.85
C GLN A 64 4.53 -2.90 -24.12
N LEU A 65 4.21 -3.73 -23.14
CA LEU A 65 3.02 -3.56 -22.30
C LEU A 65 3.42 -3.07 -20.91
N SER A 66 2.47 -2.40 -20.25
CA SER A 66 2.66 -2.04 -18.85
C SER A 66 2.61 -3.30 -17.96
N PRO A 67 3.30 -3.31 -16.81
CA PRO A 67 3.26 -4.46 -15.88
C PRO A 67 1.87 -4.82 -15.34
N CYS A 68 0.89 -3.92 -15.48
CA CYS A 68 -0.50 -4.13 -15.09
C CYS A 68 -1.40 -4.66 -16.22
N ASP A 69 -0.87 -4.81 -17.43
CA ASP A 69 -1.62 -5.37 -18.55
C ASP A 69 -1.79 -6.88 -18.37
N LYS A 70 -3.05 -7.34 -18.38
CA LYS A 70 -3.40 -8.75 -18.18
C LYS A 70 -2.91 -9.67 -19.29
N ARG A 71 -2.57 -9.11 -20.46
CA ARG A 71 -1.96 -9.85 -21.58
C ARG A 71 -0.50 -10.21 -21.30
N LEU A 72 0.12 -9.60 -20.28
CA LEU A 72 1.47 -9.92 -19.85
C LEU A 72 1.44 -11.22 -19.03
N SER A 73 2.01 -12.31 -19.56
CA SER A 73 2.04 -13.60 -18.87
C SER A 73 3.24 -13.72 -17.90
N LEU A 74 3.40 -12.74 -17.02
CA LEU A 74 4.53 -12.69 -16.08
C LEU A 74 4.60 -13.96 -15.20
N SER A 75 3.46 -14.47 -14.75
CA SER A 75 3.39 -15.69 -13.93
C SER A 75 3.92 -16.95 -14.62
N SER A 76 3.87 -17.02 -15.95
CA SER A 76 4.40 -18.16 -16.72
C SER A 76 5.84 -17.96 -17.19
N ALA A 77 6.37 -16.73 -17.11
CA ALA A 77 7.68 -16.34 -17.62
C ALA A 77 8.81 -16.36 -16.56
N ASN A 78 8.71 -17.23 -15.55
CA ASN A 78 9.64 -17.32 -14.42
C ASN A 78 9.96 -15.93 -13.80
N SER A 79 8.96 -15.06 -13.69
CA SER A 79 9.12 -13.75 -13.08
C SER A 79 8.94 -13.81 -11.57
N GLN A 80 9.62 -12.91 -10.87
CA GLN A 80 9.35 -12.64 -9.46
C GLN A 80 8.63 -11.30 -9.34
N ILE A 81 7.65 -11.22 -8.44
CA ILE A 81 6.89 -9.99 -8.21
C ILE A 81 7.01 -9.64 -6.73
N ALA A 82 7.41 -8.41 -6.45
CA ALA A 82 7.39 -7.83 -5.12
C ALA A 82 6.30 -6.76 -5.07
N VAL A 83 5.44 -6.82 -4.05
CA VAL A 83 4.46 -5.77 -3.76
C VAL A 83 4.93 -5.02 -2.54
N PHE A 84 5.02 -3.71 -2.65
CA PHE A 84 5.49 -2.83 -1.60
C PHE A 84 4.49 -1.72 -1.36
N ARG A 85 4.23 -1.42 -0.08
CA ARG A 85 3.25 -0.40 0.32
C ARG A 85 3.84 0.54 1.38
N PRO A 86 4.76 1.43 0.99
CA PRO A 86 5.28 2.44 1.90
C PRO A 86 4.27 3.57 2.10
N LYS A 87 4.55 4.44 3.06
CA LYS A 87 3.79 5.67 3.27
C LYS A 87 4.45 6.86 2.58
N VAL A 88 3.62 7.80 2.14
CA VAL A 88 4.07 9.11 1.67
C VAL A 88 4.77 9.83 2.83
N ASP A 89 5.92 10.42 2.53
CA ASP A 89 6.82 11.12 3.46
C ASP A 89 7.56 10.23 4.49
N GLU A 90 7.58 8.90 4.29
CA GLU A 90 8.38 7.98 5.10
C GLU A 90 9.44 7.27 4.23
N ILE A 91 10.70 7.23 4.71
CA ILE A 91 11.75 6.45 4.07
C ILE A 91 11.49 4.97 4.35
N SER A 92 11.36 4.18 3.30
CA SER A 92 11.12 2.73 3.39
C SER A 92 12.12 1.97 2.52
N LEU A 93 12.54 0.78 2.97
CA LEU A 93 13.49 -0.08 2.26
C LEU A 93 12.81 -1.39 1.84
N LEU A 94 12.93 -1.74 0.56
CA LEU A 94 12.56 -3.04 0.02
C LEU A 94 13.83 -3.83 -0.31
N THR A 95 14.04 -4.94 0.40
CA THR A 95 15.14 -5.88 0.12
C THR A 95 14.58 -7.11 -0.56
N ILE A 96 15.18 -7.51 -1.68
CA ILE A 96 14.75 -8.66 -2.47
C ILE A 96 15.92 -9.62 -2.59
N ASN A 97 15.64 -10.90 -2.33
CA ASN A 97 16.61 -11.96 -2.53
C ASN A 97 16.46 -12.53 -3.96
N THR A 98 17.45 -12.26 -4.81
CA THR A 98 17.47 -12.72 -6.21
C THR A 98 18.30 -13.97 -6.43
N THR A 99 18.70 -14.72 -5.40
CA THR A 99 19.58 -15.90 -5.56
C THR A 99 19.01 -16.96 -6.50
N ASN A 100 17.69 -17.03 -6.64
CA ASN A 100 16.98 -17.97 -7.50
C ASN A 100 16.45 -17.32 -8.79
N PHE A 101 16.94 -16.13 -9.16
CA PHE A 101 16.49 -15.38 -10.34
C PHE A 101 17.66 -14.85 -11.16
N PHE A 102 17.67 -15.23 -12.43
CA PHE A 102 18.62 -14.77 -13.44
C PHE A 102 17.79 -14.29 -14.64
N PRO A 103 17.52 -12.97 -14.76
CA PRO A 103 16.70 -12.39 -15.83
C PRO A 103 17.28 -12.56 -17.23
#